data_AF-A0A1F5Z7F1-F1
#
_entry.id   AF-A0A1F5Z7F1-F1
#
_cell.length_a   1.000
_cell.length_b   1.000
_cell.length_c   1.000
_cell.angle_alpha   90.00
_cell.angle_beta   90.00
_cell.angle_gamma   90.00
#
_symmetry.space_group_name_H-M   'P 1'
#
loop_
_entity.id
_entity.type
_entity.pdbx_description
1 polymer ?
#
loop_
_entity_poly.entity_id
_entity_poly.type
_entity_poly.pdbx_seq_one_letter_code
_entity_poly.pdbx_strand_id
1 'polypeptide(L)'
;MANIDPDKVNQAQNILENAQSIAVTLPVDPSVDKVASALSLYLSLSAAGKQVTVACSTRMTVQYNELIGVDKISTVLTGSSGRNLVISFPYQEGSIEKVSYNIENDKFNLVIEPREGFPTITQEMMKYSSSGGNIDAIVTVGCSQLEELGNLYSNNQDLYNGKQIINLDNASNNNNFAKINIVDTSAISISELMNDFINQLGLNMEPDIATNLLAGLTSATDNFSSGEVTASTFETAANLLKQGARKKQIRKSSQAFVPQMKQPAAPTAPIAKSQKTPFGLKTSPTPQTDQSQQSGQRGKFQPPQFQRTQQQPGSDFQQQKPPVREAGKSPETPPDWLKPKIYKGSTLI
;
A
#
# COMPACT_ATOMS: atom_id res chain seq x y z
N MET A 1 6.40 -3.63 23.61
CA MET A 1 5.04 -3.94 23.12
C MET A 1 4.35 -2.64 22.70
N ALA A 2 3.60 -2.69 21.60
CA ALA A 2 2.71 -1.64 21.14
C ALA A 2 1.64 -1.33 22.19
N ASN A 3 1.30 -0.05 22.33
CA ASN A 3 0.33 0.43 23.28
C ASN A 3 -1.08 0.36 22.67
N ILE A 4 -1.63 -0.86 22.63
CA ILE A 4 -2.97 -1.10 22.10
C ILE A 4 -4.01 -1.03 23.23
N ASP A 5 -5.04 -0.22 23.03
CA ASP A 5 -6.21 -0.15 23.91
C ASP A 5 -6.95 -1.52 23.94
N PRO A 6 -7.00 -2.22 25.09
CA PRO A 6 -7.63 -3.53 25.19
C PRO A 6 -9.12 -3.53 24.80
N ASP A 7 -9.85 -2.45 25.05
CA ASP A 7 -11.27 -2.36 24.71
C ASP A 7 -11.47 -2.34 23.19
N LYS A 8 -10.56 -1.69 22.45
CA LYS A 8 -10.58 -1.71 20.99
C LYS A 8 -10.26 -3.08 20.44
N VAL A 9 -9.33 -3.82 21.06
CA VAL A 9 -9.00 -5.19 20.66
C VAL A 9 -10.19 -6.11 20.90
N ASN A 10 -10.84 -6.03 22.06
CA ASN A 10 -12.03 -6.83 22.34
C ASN A 10 -13.17 -6.56 21.35
N GLN A 11 -13.38 -5.29 20.99
CA GLN A 11 -14.37 -4.93 19.96
C GLN A 11 -13.97 -5.46 18.58
N ALA A 12 -12.70 -5.39 18.22
CA ALA A 12 -12.18 -5.91 16.94
C ALA A 12 -12.31 -7.43 16.89
N GLN A 13 -11.96 -8.12 17.97
CA GLN A 13 -12.12 -9.55 18.13
C GLN A 13 -13.58 -9.98 17.91
N ASN A 14 -14.53 -9.32 18.57
CA ASN A 14 -15.96 -9.62 18.41
C ASN A 14 -16.42 -9.49 16.95
N ILE A 15 -15.96 -8.44 16.24
CA ILE A 15 -16.27 -8.27 14.81
C ILE A 15 -15.67 -9.39 13.98
N LEU A 16 -14.40 -9.74 14.21
CA LEU A 16 -13.68 -10.77 13.44
C LEU A 16 -14.19 -12.19 13.71
N GLU A 17 -14.61 -12.49 14.94
CA GLU A 17 -15.21 -13.77 15.32
C GLU A 17 -16.53 -14.01 14.61
N ASN A 18 -17.38 -12.97 14.51
CA ASN A 18 -18.68 -13.03 13.85
C ASN A 18 -18.60 -12.90 12.32
N ALA A 19 -17.51 -12.38 11.77
CA ALA A 19 -17.27 -12.30 10.34
C ALA A 19 -16.87 -13.67 9.76
N GLN A 20 -17.39 -14.02 8.59
CA GLN A 20 -16.95 -15.20 7.81
C GLN A 20 -16.10 -14.79 6.62
N SER A 21 -16.45 -13.68 5.98
CA SER A 21 -15.70 -13.10 4.86
C SER A 21 -15.06 -11.77 5.27
N ILE A 22 -13.73 -11.73 5.29
CA ILE A 22 -12.95 -10.58 5.75
C ILE A 22 -12.10 -10.06 4.61
N ALA A 23 -12.08 -8.75 4.39
CA ALA A 23 -11.16 -8.12 3.45
C ALA A 23 -10.03 -7.41 4.21
N VAL A 24 -8.79 -7.69 3.86
CA VAL A 24 -7.60 -6.98 4.35
C VAL A 24 -7.11 -6.08 3.22
N THR A 25 -7.08 -4.76 3.46
CA THR A 25 -6.79 -3.77 2.41
C THR A 25 -5.60 -2.90 2.76
N LEU A 26 -4.78 -2.64 1.75
CA LEU A 26 -3.57 -1.82 1.84
C LEU A 26 -3.73 -0.49 1.08
N PRO A 27 -3.03 0.57 1.50
CA PRO A 27 -2.95 1.81 0.72
C PRO A 27 -2.22 1.58 -0.61
N VAL A 28 -2.32 2.54 -1.52
CA VAL A 28 -1.49 2.63 -2.73
C VAL A 28 -0.02 2.72 -2.33
N ASP A 29 0.82 2.08 -3.14
CA ASP A 29 2.28 2.03 -3.00
C ASP A 29 2.75 1.72 -1.56
N PRO A 30 2.28 0.60 -0.98
CA PRO A 30 2.54 0.28 0.43
C PRO A 30 4.02 -0.02 0.67
N SER A 31 4.53 0.24 1.88
CA SER A 31 5.87 -0.21 2.26
C SER A 31 5.90 -1.72 2.46
N VAL A 32 7.10 -2.32 2.46
CA VAL A 32 7.30 -3.74 2.77
C VAL A 32 6.69 -4.09 4.14
N ASP A 33 6.79 -3.18 5.10
CA ASP A 33 6.20 -3.33 6.43
C ASP A 33 4.67 -3.44 6.42
N LYS A 34 3.98 -2.55 5.68
CA LYS A 34 2.52 -2.60 5.53
C LYS A 34 2.08 -3.91 4.87
N VAL A 35 2.76 -4.31 3.79
CA VAL A 35 2.47 -5.56 3.07
C VAL A 35 2.71 -6.79 3.96
N ALA A 36 3.84 -6.82 4.68
CA ALA A 36 4.17 -7.89 5.62
C ALA A 36 3.09 -8.05 6.70
N SER A 37 2.65 -6.93 7.27
CA SER A 37 1.61 -6.90 8.30
C SER A 37 0.27 -7.41 7.77
N ALA A 38 -0.16 -6.94 6.60
CA ALA A 38 -1.40 -7.37 5.97
C ALA A 38 -1.39 -8.87 5.61
N LEU A 39 -0.28 -9.37 5.06
CA LEU A 39 -0.12 -10.79 4.75
C LEU A 39 -0.11 -11.66 6.01
N SER A 40 0.49 -11.17 7.09
CA SER A 40 0.51 -11.87 8.37
C SER A 40 -0.90 -12.03 8.95
N LEU A 41 -1.69 -10.97 8.91
CA LEU A 41 -3.10 -11.04 9.30
C LEU A 41 -3.91 -11.96 8.37
N TYR A 42 -3.69 -11.85 7.07
CA TYR A 42 -4.32 -12.72 6.06
C TYR A 42 -4.08 -14.20 6.36
N LEU A 43 -2.81 -14.59 6.58
CA LEU A 43 -2.45 -15.97 6.88
C LEU A 43 -3.05 -16.43 8.23
N SER A 44 -2.98 -15.58 9.25
CA SER A 44 -3.50 -15.91 10.59
C SER A 44 -5.03 -16.13 10.59
N LEU A 45 -5.78 -15.23 9.95
CA LEU A 45 -7.23 -15.36 9.81
C LEU A 45 -7.62 -16.54 8.90
N SER A 46 -6.84 -16.79 7.85
CA SER A 46 -7.07 -17.96 6.96
C SER A 46 -6.85 -19.28 7.71
N ALA A 47 -5.81 -19.36 8.54
CA ALA A 47 -5.54 -20.52 9.40
C ALA A 47 -6.65 -20.74 10.44
N ALA A 48 -7.32 -19.66 10.89
CA ALA A 48 -8.51 -19.71 11.73
C ALA A 48 -9.80 -20.09 10.97
N GLY A 49 -9.71 -20.47 9.69
CA GLY A 49 -10.84 -20.94 8.88
C GLY A 49 -11.72 -19.84 8.30
N LYS A 50 -11.30 -18.57 8.34
CA LYS A 50 -12.03 -17.45 7.73
C LYS A 50 -11.77 -17.38 6.23
N GLN A 51 -12.73 -16.86 5.47
CA GLN A 51 -12.52 -16.51 4.07
C GLN A 51 -11.92 -15.12 3.99
N VAL A 52 -10.63 -15.02 3.66
CA VAL A 52 -9.91 -13.76 3.68
C VAL A 52 -9.49 -13.38 2.28
N THR A 53 -9.78 -12.14 1.87
CA THR A 53 -9.22 -11.54 0.66
C THR A 53 -8.22 -10.48 1.08
N VAL A 54 -7.01 -10.50 0.52
CA VAL A 54 -6.03 -9.41 0.69
C VAL A 54 -5.91 -8.63 -0.62
N ALA A 55 -6.01 -7.30 -0.55
CA ALA A 55 -6.04 -6.45 -1.74
C ALA A 55 -5.22 -5.16 -1.59
N CYS A 56 -4.61 -4.74 -2.70
CA CYS A 56 -3.93 -3.45 -2.85
C CYS A 56 -4.14 -2.92 -4.26
N SER A 57 -4.44 -1.63 -4.42
CA SER A 57 -4.54 -1.00 -5.75
C SER A 57 -3.24 -1.08 -6.55
N THR A 58 -2.10 -1.04 -5.87
CA THR A 58 -0.76 -1.16 -6.49
C THR A 58 -0.41 -2.63 -6.69
N ARG A 59 0.09 -2.96 -7.89
CA ARG A 59 0.59 -4.31 -8.17
C ARG A 59 1.87 -4.59 -7.37
N MET A 60 1.93 -5.75 -6.75
CA MET A 60 3.12 -6.20 -6.04
C MET A 60 4.28 -6.43 -7.03
N THR A 61 5.42 -5.80 -6.76
CA THR A 61 6.66 -5.93 -7.54
C THR A 61 7.66 -6.85 -6.85
N VAL A 62 8.83 -7.04 -7.47
CA VAL A 62 9.91 -7.89 -6.93
C VAL A 62 10.42 -7.47 -5.56
N GLN A 63 10.17 -6.24 -5.11
CA GLN A 63 10.59 -5.76 -3.78
C GLN A 63 9.92 -6.52 -2.63
N TYR A 64 8.77 -7.13 -2.87
CA TYR A 64 8.00 -7.89 -1.87
C TYR A 64 8.22 -9.40 -1.96
N ASN A 65 9.17 -9.87 -2.79
CA ASN A 65 9.36 -11.30 -3.08
C ASN A 65 9.78 -12.15 -1.87
N GLU A 66 10.16 -11.51 -0.77
CA GLU A 66 10.56 -12.15 0.47
C GLU A 66 9.37 -12.47 1.37
N LEU A 67 8.20 -11.88 1.06
CA LEU A 67 6.99 -12.04 1.84
C LEU A 67 6.19 -13.25 1.35
N ILE A 68 5.81 -14.09 2.30
CA ILE A 68 5.02 -15.29 2.08
C ILE A 68 3.58 -14.89 1.80
N GLY A 69 3.01 -15.40 0.70
CA GLY A 69 1.64 -15.11 0.27
C GLY A 69 1.48 -13.83 -0.54
N VAL A 70 2.56 -13.18 -0.97
CA VAL A 70 2.48 -11.96 -1.80
C VAL A 70 1.69 -12.15 -3.10
N ASP A 71 1.68 -13.37 -3.65
CA ASP A 71 0.88 -13.75 -4.82
C ASP A 71 -0.64 -13.74 -4.57
N LYS A 72 -1.06 -13.70 -3.30
CA LYS A 72 -2.48 -13.63 -2.91
C LYS A 72 -3.05 -12.22 -2.96
N ILE A 73 -2.20 -11.19 -3.07
CA ILE A 73 -2.64 -9.80 -3.12
C ILE A 73 -3.28 -9.51 -4.48
N SER A 74 -4.59 -9.28 -4.45
CA SER A 74 -5.38 -8.90 -5.62
C SER A 74 -5.41 -7.38 -5.79
N THR A 75 -5.51 -6.91 -7.04
CA THR A 75 -5.76 -5.49 -7.35
C THR A 75 -7.24 -5.13 -7.30
N VAL A 76 -8.12 -6.11 -7.06
CA VAL A 76 -9.56 -5.95 -7.01
C VAL A 76 -10.08 -6.55 -5.72
N LEU A 77 -10.98 -5.83 -5.07
CA LEU A 77 -11.69 -6.30 -3.91
C LEU A 77 -12.81 -7.25 -4.36
N THR A 78 -12.59 -8.55 -4.21
CA THR A 78 -13.63 -9.55 -4.47
C THR A 78 -14.06 -10.14 -3.13
N GLY A 79 -15.36 -10.06 -2.82
CA GLY A 79 -15.92 -10.84 -1.72
C GLY A 79 -15.96 -12.32 -2.11
N SER A 80 -16.08 -13.20 -1.11
CA SER A 80 -16.07 -14.67 -1.26
C SER A 80 -17.12 -15.26 -2.21
N SER A 81 -17.99 -14.42 -2.77
CA SER A 81 -19.05 -14.80 -3.70
C SER A 81 -19.39 -13.65 -4.66
N GLY A 82 -18.39 -13.17 -5.39
CA GLY A 82 -18.53 -12.23 -6.51
C GLY A 82 -19.53 -12.70 -7.56
N ARG A 83 -20.82 -12.48 -7.29
CA ARG A 83 -21.95 -12.95 -8.09
C ARG A 83 -22.35 -11.98 -9.19
N ASN A 84 -21.95 -10.71 -9.09
CA ASN A 84 -22.36 -9.69 -10.04
C ASN A 84 -21.21 -9.38 -11.01
N LEU A 85 -21.51 -9.40 -12.30
CA LEU A 85 -20.62 -8.86 -13.33
C LEU A 85 -20.98 -7.38 -13.53
N VAL A 86 -20.01 -6.49 -13.35
CA VAL A 86 -20.11 -5.06 -13.66
C VAL A 86 -19.37 -4.79 -14.96
N ILE A 87 -20.07 -4.11 -15.87
CA ILE A 87 -19.55 -3.70 -17.18
C ILE A 87 -19.56 -2.16 -17.19
N SER A 88 -18.42 -1.53 -17.46
CA SER A 88 -18.27 -0.07 -17.41
C SER A 88 -17.59 0.46 -18.67
N PHE A 89 -18.03 1.62 -19.15
CA PHE A 89 -17.45 2.36 -20.28
C PHE A 89 -17.69 3.86 -20.08
N PRO A 90 -16.93 4.77 -20.75
CA PRO A 90 -17.14 6.21 -20.63
C PRO A 90 -18.58 6.62 -20.97
N TYR A 91 -19.25 7.30 -20.04
CA TYR A 91 -20.64 7.73 -20.19
C TYR A 91 -20.72 9.25 -20.42
N GLN A 92 -21.52 9.66 -21.41
CA GLN A 92 -21.96 11.05 -21.59
C GLN A 92 -23.47 11.13 -21.37
N GLU A 93 -23.94 12.19 -20.72
CA GLU A 93 -25.36 12.34 -20.42
C GLU A 93 -26.21 12.33 -21.70
N GLY A 94 -27.20 11.43 -21.77
CA GLY A 94 -28.06 11.27 -22.94
C GLY A 94 -27.46 10.47 -24.11
N SER A 95 -26.24 9.92 -23.96
CA SER A 95 -25.58 9.12 -25.00
C SER A 95 -26.19 7.73 -25.23
N ILE A 96 -26.99 7.23 -24.29
CA ILE A 96 -27.64 5.93 -24.39
C ILE A 96 -29.11 6.13 -24.73
N GLU A 97 -29.53 5.55 -25.85
CA GLU A 97 -30.93 5.54 -26.27
C GLU A 97 -31.69 4.44 -25.54
N LYS A 98 -31.10 3.23 -25.47
CA LYS A 98 -31.77 2.07 -24.88
C LYS A 98 -30.78 1.05 -24.33
N VAL A 99 -31.17 0.42 -23.22
CA VAL A 99 -30.51 -0.77 -22.66
C VAL A 99 -31.54 -1.88 -22.64
N SER A 100 -31.20 -3.02 -23.22
CA SER A 100 -32.07 -4.20 -23.26
C SER A 100 -31.25 -5.47 -23.09
N TYR A 101 -31.94 -6.61 -22.91
CA TYR A 101 -31.30 -7.91 -22.85
C TYR A 101 -32.08 -8.92 -23.68
N ASN A 102 -31.38 -9.94 -24.17
CA ASN A 102 -32.01 -11.12 -24.77
C ASN A 102 -31.20 -12.38 -24.40
N ILE A 103 -31.85 -13.54 -24.53
CA ILE A 103 -31.21 -14.84 -24.30
C ILE A 103 -31.32 -15.63 -25.59
N GLU A 104 -30.18 -15.95 -26.21
CA GLU A 104 -30.12 -16.71 -27.46
C GLU A 104 -29.03 -17.79 -27.37
N ASN A 105 -29.36 -19.02 -27.76
CA ASN A 105 -28.40 -20.14 -27.79
C ASN A 105 -27.63 -20.32 -26.46
N ASP A 106 -28.35 -20.24 -25.33
CA ASP A 106 -27.79 -20.33 -23.97
C ASP A 106 -26.80 -19.20 -23.63
N LYS A 107 -26.86 -18.07 -24.35
CA LYS A 107 -26.08 -16.87 -24.07
C LYS A 107 -26.99 -15.74 -23.60
N PHE A 108 -26.64 -15.13 -22.48
CA PHE A 108 -27.25 -13.86 -22.05
C PHE A 108 -26.55 -12.70 -22.75
N ASN A 109 -27.29 -11.93 -23.55
CA ASN A 109 -26.79 -10.78 -24.27
C ASN A 109 -27.34 -9.50 -23.63
N LEU A 110 -26.46 -8.63 -23.16
CA LEU A 110 -26.79 -7.26 -22.81
C LEU A 110 -26.58 -6.37 -24.04
N VAL A 111 -27.64 -5.71 -24.52
CA VAL A 111 -27.61 -4.86 -25.72
C VAL A 111 -27.72 -3.41 -25.28
N ILE A 112 -26.70 -2.63 -25.61
CA ILE A 112 -26.62 -1.20 -25.33
C ILE A 112 -26.67 -0.47 -26.66
N GLU A 113 -27.72 0.32 -26.88
CA GLU A 113 -27.96 1.09 -28.09
C GLU A 113 -27.58 2.56 -27.81
N PRO A 114 -26.45 3.06 -28.35
CA PRO A 114 -26.09 4.48 -28.25
C PRO A 114 -27.02 5.32 -29.12
N ARG A 115 -27.32 6.54 -28.68
CA ARG A 115 -28.07 7.51 -29.49
C ARG A 115 -27.24 7.94 -30.70
N GLU A 116 -27.90 8.16 -31.83
CA GLU A 116 -27.25 8.72 -33.03
C GLU A 116 -26.49 10.03 -32.73
N GLY A 117 -25.32 10.18 -33.33
CA GLY A 117 -24.44 11.34 -33.13
C GLY A 117 -23.46 11.20 -31.96
N PHE A 118 -23.58 10.17 -31.13
CA PHE A 118 -22.59 9.84 -30.09
C PHE A 118 -21.60 8.76 -30.57
N PRO A 119 -20.38 8.70 -30.00
CA PRO A 119 -19.42 7.63 -30.32
C PRO A 119 -19.98 6.25 -30.02
N THR A 120 -19.66 5.28 -30.86
CA THR A 120 -20.02 3.88 -30.62
C THR A 120 -19.21 3.31 -29.46
N ILE A 121 -19.86 2.45 -28.67
CA ILE A 121 -19.18 1.72 -27.59
C ILE A 121 -18.39 0.59 -28.25
N THR A 122 -17.07 0.64 -28.10
CA THR A 122 -16.15 -0.37 -28.64
C THR A 122 -15.64 -1.28 -27.52
N GLN A 123 -15.18 -2.49 -27.88
CA GLN A 123 -14.72 -3.47 -26.90
C GLN A 123 -13.52 -2.94 -26.08
N GLU A 124 -12.68 -2.12 -26.68
CA GLU A 124 -11.49 -1.52 -26.04
C GLU A 124 -11.85 -0.53 -24.93
N MET A 125 -13.06 0.05 -25.00
CA MET A 125 -13.58 0.98 -23.99
C MET A 125 -14.24 0.26 -22.80
N MET A 126 -14.55 -1.03 -22.96
CA MET A 126 -15.24 -1.83 -21.95
C MET A 126 -14.27 -2.30 -20.87
N LYS A 127 -14.61 -1.99 -19.62
CA LYS A 127 -13.98 -2.53 -18.42
C LYS A 127 -14.94 -3.52 -17.78
N TYR A 128 -14.42 -4.68 -17.43
CA TYR A 128 -15.14 -5.70 -16.69
C TYR A 128 -14.60 -5.74 -15.26
N SER A 129 -15.50 -5.76 -14.29
CA SER A 129 -15.17 -6.08 -12.91
C SER A 129 -16.21 -7.02 -12.34
N SER A 130 -15.83 -7.86 -11.40
CA SER A 130 -16.80 -8.57 -10.57
C SER A 130 -17.11 -7.69 -9.37
N SER A 131 -18.39 -7.42 -9.14
CA SER A 131 -18.87 -6.84 -7.89
C SER A 131 -19.77 -7.83 -7.16
N GLY A 132 -20.07 -7.53 -5.91
CA GLY A 132 -20.79 -8.46 -5.05
C GLY A 132 -19.88 -9.51 -4.43
N GLY A 133 -20.49 -10.33 -3.58
CA GLY A 133 -19.80 -11.06 -2.52
C GLY A 133 -19.93 -10.28 -1.22
N ASN A 134 -20.43 -10.93 -0.18
CA ASN A 134 -20.55 -10.31 1.12
C ASN A 134 -19.16 -10.25 1.76
N ILE A 135 -18.71 -9.05 2.10
CA ILE A 135 -17.63 -8.83 3.04
C ILE A 135 -18.30 -8.39 4.35
N ASP A 136 -18.04 -9.13 5.43
CA ASP A 136 -18.64 -8.89 6.73
C ASP A 136 -17.85 -7.82 7.50
N ALA A 137 -16.53 -7.85 7.37
CA ALA A 137 -15.61 -6.91 7.99
C ALA A 137 -14.46 -6.53 7.03
N ILE A 138 -13.97 -5.30 7.17
CA ILE A 138 -12.81 -4.79 6.44
C ILE A 138 -11.73 -4.43 7.45
N VAL A 139 -10.50 -4.87 7.23
CA VAL A 139 -9.33 -4.47 8.00
C VAL A 139 -8.40 -3.65 7.11
N THR A 140 -8.22 -2.37 7.41
CA THR A 140 -7.26 -1.49 6.73
C THR A 140 -5.93 -1.53 7.48
N VAL A 141 -4.82 -1.68 6.76
CA VAL A 141 -3.48 -1.80 7.35
C VAL A 141 -2.57 -0.69 6.84
N GLY A 142 -2.08 0.14 7.76
CA GLY A 142 -1.18 1.27 7.48
C GLY A 142 -1.82 2.37 6.65
N CYS A 143 -3.09 2.68 6.90
CA CYS A 143 -3.89 3.59 6.10
C CYS A 143 -4.45 4.72 6.98
N SER A 144 -4.16 5.98 6.63
CA SER A 144 -4.57 7.13 7.45
C SER A 144 -5.94 7.69 7.06
N GLN A 145 -6.40 7.43 5.83
CA GLN A 145 -7.70 7.84 5.29
C GLN A 145 -8.12 6.92 4.14
N LEU A 146 -9.41 6.75 3.89
CA LEU A 146 -9.93 5.79 2.88
C LEU A 146 -9.45 6.07 1.46
N GLU A 147 -9.18 7.34 1.13
CA GLU A 147 -8.70 7.79 -0.17
C GLU A 147 -7.33 7.18 -0.52
N GLU A 148 -6.51 6.84 0.49
CA GLU A 148 -5.21 6.17 0.28
C GLU A 148 -5.36 4.75 -0.27
N LEU A 149 -6.52 4.12 -0.16
CA LEU A 149 -6.78 2.81 -0.78
C LEU A 149 -6.91 2.91 -2.31
N GLY A 150 -7.04 4.12 -2.86
CA GLY A 150 -7.15 4.37 -4.30
C GLY A 150 -8.35 3.68 -4.94
N ASN A 151 -8.10 2.93 -6.02
CA ASN A 151 -9.11 2.21 -6.79
C ASN A 151 -9.90 1.17 -5.98
N LEU A 152 -9.34 0.65 -4.88
CA LEU A 152 -10.07 -0.23 -3.99
C LEU A 152 -11.22 0.50 -3.27
N TYR A 153 -11.04 1.77 -2.91
CA TYR A 153 -12.09 2.58 -2.30
C TYR A 153 -12.99 3.24 -3.34
N SER A 154 -12.40 3.94 -4.33
CA SER A 154 -13.19 4.72 -5.30
C SER A 154 -14.17 3.87 -6.11
N ASN A 155 -13.81 2.62 -6.44
CA ASN A 155 -14.70 1.71 -7.17
C ASN A 155 -15.67 0.92 -6.28
N ASN A 156 -15.53 1.01 -4.94
CA ASN A 156 -16.32 0.21 -4.01
C ASN A 156 -16.83 1.04 -2.82
N GLN A 157 -17.11 2.34 -3.00
CA GLN A 157 -17.49 3.25 -1.89
C GLN A 157 -18.64 2.71 -1.05
N ASP A 158 -19.65 2.10 -1.68
CA ASP A 158 -20.80 1.47 -1.00
C ASP A 158 -20.40 0.33 -0.06
N LEU A 159 -19.28 -0.37 -0.34
CA LEU A 159 -18.77 -1.42 0.52
C LEU A 159 -18.18 -0.86 1.82
N TYR A 160 -17.56 0.33 1.76
CA TYR A 160 -16.98 0.96 2.94
C TYR A 160 -18.05 1.73 3.74
N ASN A 161 -19.18 2.06 3.10
CA ASN A 161 -20.30 2.71 3.77
C ASN A 161 -21.15 1.68 4.55
N GLY A 162 -21.11 1.73 5.88
CA GLY A 162 -21.93 0.88 6.76
C GLY A 162 -21.33 -0.48 7.15
N LYS A 163 -20.11 -0.82 6.71
CA LYS A 163 -19.41 -2.04 7.15
C LYS A 163 -18.58 -1.83 8.41
N GLN A 164 -18.31 -2.93 9.09
CA GLN A 164 -17.44 -2.97 10.26
C GLN A 164 -15.98 -2.82 9.79
N ILE A 165 -15.49 -1.59 9.76
CA ILE A 165 -14.09 -1.30 9.43
C ILE A 165 -13.27 -1.29 10.72
N ILE A 166 -12.14 -2.01 10.70
CA ILE A 166 -11.08 -1.98 11.70
C ILE A 166 -9.85 -1.37 11.02
N ASN A 167 -9.29 -0.30 11.58
CA ASN A 167 -8.06 0.30 11.09
C ASN A 167 -6.89 0.01 12.04
N LEU A 168 -5.79 -0.48 11.48
CA LEU A 168 -4.50 -0.67 12.15
C LEU A 168 -3.48 0.26 11.49
N ASP A 169 -3.03 1.28 12.20
CA ASP A 169 -2.09 2.27 11.68
C ASP A 169 -1.12 2.78 12.76
N ASN A 170 -0.04 3.42 12.38
CA ASN A 170 0.90 4.09 13.30
C ASN A 170 1.16 5.56 12.94
N ALA A 171 0.46 6.08 11.93
CA ALA A 171 0.62 7.47 11.50
C ALA A 171 -0.05 8.45 12.48
N SER A 172 0.66 9.53 12.81
CA SER A 172 0.15 10.59 13.71
C SER A 172 -0.96 11.44 13.10
N ASN A 173 -1.09 11.44 11.77
CA ASN A 173 -2.10 12.16 11.01
C ASN A 173 -3.30 11.28 10.61
N ASN A 174 -3.55 10.18 11.31
CA ASN A 174 -4.67 9.29 11.03
C ASN A 174 -6.03 9.98 11.30
N ASN A 175 -6.97 9.86 10.34
CA ASN A 175 -8.28 10.52 10.42
C ASN A 175 -9.32 9.78 11.29
N ASN A 176 -8.98 8.61 11.84
CA ASN A 176 -9.87 7.76 12.63
C ASN A 176 -11.19 7.43 11.91
N PHE A 177 -11.12 7.11 10.62
CA PHE A 177 -12.28 6.92 9.75
C PHE A 177 -13.06 5.60 10.00
N ALA A 178 -12.44 4.63 10.67
CA ALA A 178 -13.04 3.31 10.88
C ALA A 178 -13.94 3.28 12.11
N LYS A 179 -14.74 2.20 12.26
CA LYS A 179 -15.51 1.99 13.49
C LYS A 179 -14.58 1.73 14.67
N ILE A 180 -13.52 0.96 14.44
CA ILE A 180 -12.46 0.71 15.42
C ILE A 180 -11.15 1.19 14.81
N ASN A 181 -10.50 2.14 15.46
CA ASN A 181 -9.19 2.65 15.04
C ASN A 181 -8.16 2.29 16.10
N ILE A 182 -7.34 1.29 15.80
CA ILE A 182 -6.17 0.89 16.58
C ILE A 182 -4.97 1.61 15.97
N VAL A 183 -4.66 2.78 16.54
CA VAL A 183 -3.57 3.64 16.08
C VAL A 183 -2.57 3.80 17.22
N ASP A 184 -1.34 3.33 17.01
CA ASP A 184 -0.25 3.50 17.96
C ASP A 184 0.89 4.30 17.32
N THR A 185 0.95 5.59 17.61
CA THR A 185 1.98 6.49 17.06
C THR A 185 3.35 6.30 17.70
N SER A 186 3.47 5.45 18.73
CA SER A 186 4.76 5.09 19.34
C SER A 186 5.39 3.85 18.70
N ALA A 187 4.63 3.07 17.94
CA ALA A 187 5.13 1.95 17.18
C ALA A 187 5.88 2.44 15.92
N ILE A 188 7.12 1.98 15.74
CA ILE A 188 7.96 2.37 14.60
C ILE A 188 7.48 1.64 13.33
N SER A 189 6.91 0.46 13.54
CA SER A 189 6.49 -0.45 12.47
C SER A 189 5.06 -0.95 12.68
N ILE A 190 4.31 -1.06 11.60
CA ILE A 190 3.01 -1.73 11.59
C ILE A 190 3.17 -3.21 11.96
N SER A 191 4.32 -3.83 11.66
CA SER A 191 4.58 -5.22 12.05
C SER A 191 4.68 -5.40 13.58
N GLU A 192 5.14 -4.40 14.34
CA GLU A 192 5.11 -4.44 15.80
C GLU A 192 3.66 -4.42 16.31
N LEU A 193 2.88 -3.47 15.79
CA LEU A 193 1.46 -3.35 16.11
C LEU A 193 0.70 -4.63 15.75
N MET A 194 0.98 -5.20 14.58
CA MET A 194 0.34 -6.42 14.08
C MET A 194 0.72 -7.66 14.88
N ASN A 195 1.99 -7.78 15.31
CA ASN A 195 2.40 -8.85 16.23
C ASN A 195 1.53 -8.84 17.49
N ASP A 196 1.41 -7.68 18.13
CA ASP A 196 0.67 -7.57 19.38
C ASP A 196 -0.83 -7.75 19.16
N PHE A 197 -1.37 -7.25 18.04
CA PHE A 197 -2.76 -7.46 17.67
C PHE A 197 -3.09 -8.95 17.45
N ILE A 198 -2.32 -9.68 16.66
CA ILE A 198 -2.53 -11.12 16.40
C ILE A 198 -2.46 -11.92 17.71
N ASN A 199 -1.48 -11.61 18.57
CA ASN A 199 -1.33 -12.29 19.87
C ASN A 199 -2.52 -12.01 20.80
N GLN A 200 -3.01 -10.77 20.87
CA GLN A 200 -4.16 -10.42 21.71
C GLN A 200 -5.49 -10.98 21.19
N LEU A 201 -5.63 -11.17 19.87
CA LEU A 201 -6.76 -11.91 19.29
C LEU A 201 -6.72 -13.41 19.60
N GLY A 202 -5.63 -13.92 20.19
CA GLY A 202 -5.44 -15.36 20.44
C GLY A 202 -5.29 -16.18 19.16
N LEU A 203 -4.94 -15.54 18.04
CA LEU A 203 -4.72 -16.23 16.77
C LEU A 203 -3.34 -16.89 16.74
N ASN A 204 -3.22 -17.97 15.96
CA ASN A 204 -1.97 -18.71 15.87
C ASN A 204 -0.89 -17.89 15.15
N MET A 205 0.32 -17.85 15.73
CA MET A 205 1.50 -17.21 15.17
C MET A 205 2.43 -18.26 14.58
N GLU A 206 2.16 -18.68 13.34
CA GLU A 206 2.97 -19.67 12.64
C GLU A 206 4.33 -19.10 12.18
N PRO A 207 5.34 -19.96 11.92
CA PRO A 207 6.66 -19.51 11.49
C PRO A 207 6.67 -18.59 10.26
N ASP A 208 5.75 -18.83 9.32
CA ASP A 208 5.61 -18.02 8.10
C ASP A 208 5.06 -16.62 8.40
N ILE A 209 4.08 -16.53 9.30
CA ILE A 209 3.52 -15.28 9.81
C ILE A 209 4.60 -14.50 10.55
N ALA A 210 5.31 -15.17 11.47
CA ALA A 210 6.39 -14.55 12.22
C ALA A 210 7.54 -14.09 11.32
N THR A 211 7.83 -14.82 10.23
CA THR A 211 8.83 -14.44 9.23
C THR A 211 8.43 -13.19 8.47
N ASN A 212 7.17 -13.08 8.03
CA ASN A 212 6.65 -11.87 7.38
C ASN A 212 6.79 -10.66 8.31
N LEU A 213 6.28 -10.75 9.55
CA LEU A 213 6.38 -9.65 10.52
C LEU A 213 7.83 -9.27 10.82
N LEU A 214 8.75 -10.23 10.89
CA LEU A 214 10.17 -9.93 11.10
C LEU A 214 10.77 -9.20 9.89
N ALA A 215 10.38 -9.56 8.67
CA ALA A 215 10.81 -8.87 7.46
C ALA A 215 10.30 -7.43 7.41
N GLY A 216 9.02 -7.21 7.74
CA GLY A 216 8.43 -5.87 7.84
C GLY A 216 9.11 -5.00 8.89
N LEU A 217 9.32 -5.55 10.10
CA LEU A 217 10.04 -4.90 11.18
C LEU A 217 11.48 -4.52 10.80
N THR A 218 12.19 -5.45 10.17
CA THR A 218 13.57 -5.21 9.70
C THR A 218 13.58 -4.12 8.63
N SER A 219 12.60 -4.10 7.71
CA SER A 219 12.50 -3.08 6.68
C SER A 219 12.18 -1.70 7.24
N ALA A 220 11.26 -1.59 8.21
CA ALA A 220 10.86 -0.32 8.80
C ALA A 220 11.97 0.33 9.64
N THR A 221 12.86 -0.49 10.19
CA THR A 221 13.93 -0.04 11.12
C THR A 221 15.31 0.08 10.47
N ASP A 222 15.38 -0.03 9.14
CA ASP A 222 16.65 -0.14 8.39
C ASP A 222 17.59 -1.18 9.00
N ASN A 223 17.08 -2.41 9.15
CA ASN A 223 17.74 -3.52 9.83
C ASN A 223 18.24 -3.14 11.25
N PHE A 224 17.34 -2.56 12.04
CA PHE A 224 17.56 -2.14 13.43
C PHE A 224 18.63 -1.04 13.61
N SER A 225 18.98 -0.32 12.55
CA SER A 225 19.97 0.77 12.60
C SER A 225 19.36 2.17 12.72
N SER A 226 18.04 2.30 12.53
CA SER A 226 17.31 3.56 12.73
C SER A 226 17.46 4.07 14.17
N GLY A 227 17.58 5.40 14.32
CA GLY A 227 17.65 6.07 15.63
C GLY A 227 16.34 6.06 16.42
N GLU A 228 15.24 5.63 15.79
CA GLU A 228 13.93 5.50 16.44
C GLU A 228 13.77 4.16 17.18
N VAL A 229 14.64 3.17 16.90
CA VAL A 229 14.58 1.82 17.47
C VAL A 229 14.59 1.86 18.99
N THR A 230 13.63 1.15 19.61
CA THR A 230 13.49 1.07 21.07
C THR A 230 13.69 -0.34 21.59
N ALA A 231 13.72 -0.51 22.92
CA ALA A 231 13.74 -1.83 23.55
C ALA A 231 12.55 -2.69 23.11
N SER A 232 11.36 -2.08 22.95
CA SER A 232 10.15 -2.74 22.45
C SER A 232 10.38 -3.41 21.09
N THR A 233 11.13 -2.76 20.21
CA THR A 233 11.43 -3.29 18.87
C THR A 233 12.28 -4.56 18.92
N PHE A 234 13.27 -4.60 19.80
CA PHE A 234 14.07 -5.80 20.00
C PHE A 234 13.29 -6.91 20.71
N GLU A 235 12.37 -6.57 21.63
CA GLU A 235 11.46 -7.53 22.25
C GLU A 235 10.54 -8.18 21.22
N THR A 236 9.93 -7.38 20.33
CA THR A 236 9.12 -7.88 19.22
C THR A 236 9.94 -8.81 18.33
N ALA A 237 11.13 -8.39 17.91
CA ALA A 237 12.00 -9.22 17.08
C ALA A 237 12.37 -10.55 17.78
N ALA A 238 12.67 -10.50 19.08
CA ALA A 238 12.94 -11.69 19.88
C ALA A 238 11.72 -12.61 19.98
N ASN A 239 10.52 -12.06 20.15
CA ASN A 239 9.28 -12.82 20.16
C ASN A 239 9.05 -13.52 18.82
N LEU A 240 9.15 -12.80 17.70
CA LEU A 240 8.99 -13.35 16.36
C LEU A 240 9.99 -14.49 16.10
N LEU A 241 11.25 -14.35 16.51
CA LEU A 241 12.25 -15.41 16.40
C LEU A 241 11.89 -16.64 17.25
N LYS A 242 11.36 -16.45 18.46
CA LYS A 242 10.85 -17.55 19.30
C LYS A 242 9.68 -18.29 18.62
N GLN A 243 8.82 -17.56 17.92
CA GLN A 243 7.71 -18.11 17.12
C GLN A 243 8.17 -18.74 15.79
N GLY A 244 9.48 -18.82 15.56
CA GLY A 244 10.04 -19.53 14.42
C GLY A 244 10.31 -18.66 13.20
N ALA A 245 10.27 -17.33 13.32
CA ALA A 245 10.68 -16.44 12.24
C ALA A 245 12.09 -16.81 11.73
N ARG A 246 12.28 -16.76 10.41
CA ARG A 246 13.57 -17.01 9.76
C ARG A 246 14.00 -15.78 8.99
N LYS A 247 15.16 -15.21 9.34
CA LYS A 247 15.82 -14.28 8.42
C LYS A 247 16.26 -15.07 7.20
N LYS A 248 15.84 -14.65 6.01
CA LYS A 248 16.29 -15.24 4.76
C LYS A 248 17.81 -15.17 4.74
N GLN A 249 18.47 -16.31 4.87
CA GLN A 249 19.91 -16.35 4.73
C GLN A 249 20.21 -15.97 3.29
N ILE A 250 20.89 -14.84 3.09
CA ILE A 250 21.58 -14.60 1.84
C ILE A 250 22.55 -15.76 1.73
N ARG A 251 22.20 -16.77 0.92
CA ARG A 251 23.19 -17.71 0.42
C ARG A 251 24.15 -16.82 -0.35
N LYS A 252 25.25 -16.40 0.28
CA LYS A 252 26.42 -15.92 -0.45
C LYS A 252 26.65 -17.03 -1.46
N SER A 253 26.38 -16.75 -2.74
CA SER A 253 26.78 -17.67 -3.80
C SER A 253 28.24 -17.97 -3.50
N SER A 254 28.52 -19.22 -3.14
CA SER A 254 29.87 -19.69 -2.93
C SER A 254 30.63 -19.31 -4.19
N GLN A 255 31.54 -18.36 -4.04
CA GLN A 255 32.50 -17.84 -5.02
C GLN A 255 32.17 -18.22 -6.46
N ALA A 256 31.70 -17.27 -7.26
CA ALA A 256 31.74 -17.41 -8.70
C ALA A 256 33.13 -17.94 -9.10
N PHE A 257 33.19 -19.18 -9.57
CA PHE A 257 34.39 -19.74 -10.16
C PHE A 257 34.73 -18.85 -11.34
N VAL A 258 35.71 -17.96 -11.16
CA VAL A 258 36.28 -17.23 -12.28
C VAL A 258 37.20 -18.24 -12.97
N PRO A 259 36.92 -18.68 -14.20
CA PRO A 259 37.85 -19.54 -14.91
C PRO A 259 39.13 -18.75 -15.10
N GLN A 260 40.24 -19.22 -14.53
CA GLN A 260 41.53 -18.60 -14.71
C GLN A 260 41.93 -18.80 -16.18
N MET A 261 41.74 -17.76 -17.01
CA MET A 261 42.31 -17.75 -18.35
C MET A 261 43.83 -17.88 -18.22
N LYS A 262 44.40 -18.95 -18.78
CA LYS A 262 45.85 -19.09 -18.88
C LYS A 262 46.38 -17.94 -19.74
N GLN A 263 47.13 -17.05 -19.11
CA GLN A 263 47.83 -15.96 -19.77
C GLN A 263 48.84 -16.57 -20.77
N PRO A 264 48.87 -16.13 -22.05
CA PRO A 264 49.88 -16.60 -22.99
C PRO A 264 51.28 -16.19 -22.51
N ALA A 265 52.24 -17.10 -22.58
CA ALA A 265 53.62 -16.85 -22.19
C ALA A 265 54.21 -15.69 -23.00
N ALA A 266 54.82 -14.72 -22.30
CA ALA A 266 55.54 -13.62 -22.91
C ALA A 266 56.77 -14.13 -23.69
N PRO A 267 57.13 -13.54 -24.84
CA PRO A 267 58.33 -13.92 -25.57
C PRO A 267 59.59 -13.52 -24.78
N THR A 268 60.51 -14.46 -24.62
CA THR A 268 61.82 -14.27 -23.98
C THR A 268 62.69 -13.33 -24.81
N ALA A 269 63.07 -12.18 -24.25
CA ALA A 269 64.10 -11.30 -24.80
C ALA A 269 65.51 -11.79 -24.39
N PRO A 270 66.56 -11.52 -25.20
CA PRO A 270 67.89 -12.10 -24.98
C PRO A 270 68.65 -11.44 -23.84
N ILE A 271 69.49 -12.24 -23.18
CA ILE A 271 70.35 -11.89 -22.06
C ILE A 271 71.43 -10.89 -22.49
N ALA A 272 71.43 -9.68 -21.92
CA ALA A 272 72.54 -8.74 -21.99
C ALA A 272 73.29 -8.70 -20.64
N LYS A 273 74.62 -8.87 -20.72
CA LYS A 273 75.55 -9.05 -19.59
C LYS A 273 75.70 -7.78 -18.75
N SER A 274 75.85 -8.02 -17.45
CA SER A 274 76.10 -7.05 -16.38
C SER A 274 77.45 -6.32 -16.53
N GLN A 275 77.48 -5.02 -16.23
CA GLN A 275 78.67 -4.30 -15.77
C GLN A 275 78.37 -3.51 -14.49
N LYS A 276 79.31 -3.63 -13.55
CA LYS A 276 79.30 -3.13 -12.16
C LYS A 276 79.59 -1.63 -12.10
N THR A 277 79.13 -0.94 -11.05
CA THR A 277 79.97 -0.34 -9.96
C THR A 277 79.14 0.53 -9.00
N PRO A 278 79.65 0.82 -7.78
CA PRO A 278 78.86 0.99 -6.55
C PRO A 278 78.88 2.43 -5.98
N PHE A 279 78.24 2.61 -4.81
CA PHE A 279 78.23 3.73 -3.83
C PHE A 279 76.79 4.20 -3.57
N GLY A 280 76.26 4.36 -2.35
CA GLY A 280 76.77 4.20 -1.00
C GLY A 280 75.62 4.38 0.01
N LEU A 281 75.83 3.86 1.21
CA LEU A 281 75.06 3.96 2.46
C LEU A 281 74.63 5.43 2.78
N LYS A 282 73.59 5.78 3.57
CA LYS A 282 73.12 5.26 4.88
C LYS A 282 71.88 6.06 5.37
N THR A 283 71.15 5.45 6.31
CA THR A 283 70.44 6.00 7.50
C THR A 283 69.14 6.83 7.42
N SER A 284 68.08 6.24 8.00
CA SER A 284 66.96 6.81 8.77
C SER A 284 67.46 7.65 9.99
N PRO A 285 66.66 8.43 10.79
CA PRO A 285 65.27 8.16 11.20
C PRO A 285 64.32 9.40 11.36
N THR A 286 63.06 9.13 11.67
CA THR A 286 61.99 10.05 12.14
C THR A 286 62.36 10.73 13.48
N PRO A 287 61.83 11.93 13.83
CA PRO A 287 60.55 11.98 14.58
C PRO A 287 59.68 13.27 14.47
N GLN A 288 58.38 13.09 14.75
CA GLN A 288 57.37 13.92 15.48
C GLN A 288 57.21 15.46 15.33
N THR A 289 55.96 15.85 14.99
CA THR A 289 55.09 16.98 15.46
C THR A 289 55.66 18.39 15.74
N ASP A 290 55.14 19.43 15.07
CA ASP A 290 54.19 20.41 15.66
C ASP A 290 53.61 21.40 14.60
N GLN A 291 52.55 22.09 14.98
CA GLN A 291 51.68 23.04 14.25
C GLN A 291 52.38 24.24 13.58
N SER A 292 51.87 24.69 12.42
CA SER A 292 51.36 26.06 12.19
C SER A 292 51.02 26.36 10.71
N GLN A 293 49.82 26.92 10.54
CA GLN A 293 49.30 27.87 9.54
C GLN A 293 50.08 28.13 8.24
N GLN A 294 49.45 27.86 7.08
CA GLN A 294 49.26 28.89 6.03
C GLN A 294 48.26 28.49 4.92
N SER A 295 47.26 29.35 4.76
CA SER A 295 46.60 29.84 3.53
C SER A 295 46.38 28.91 2.32
N GLY A 296 45.10 28.59 2.08
CA GLY A 296 44.58 28.18 0.77
C GLY A 296 43.14 28.69 0.59
N GLN A 297 42.97 29.77 -0.17
CA GLN A 297 41.68 30.34 -0.56
C GLN A 297 40.86 29.33 -1.38
N ARG A 298 39.60 29.10 -0.99
CA ARG A 298 38.54 28.64 -1.90
C ARG A 298 37.27 29.45 -1.63
N GLY A 299 36.79 30.11 -2.67
CA GLY A 299 35.63 30.99 -2.66
C GLY A 299 34.33 30.26 -2.32
N LYS A 300 33.47 30.94 -1.56
CA LYS A 300 32.09 30.53 -1.30
C LYS A 300 31.23 30.93 -2.50
N PHE A 301 30.55 29.97 -3.09
CA PHE A 301 29.39 30.22 -3.96
C PHE A 301 28.16 30.50 -3.08
N GLN A 302 27.40 31.53 -3.42
CA GLN A 302 26.16 31.92 -2.73
C GLN A 302 25.05 32.02 -3.78
N PRO A 303 23.91 31.31 -3.62
CA PRO A 303 22.81 31.39 -4.58
C PRO A 303 21.93 32.64 -4.36
N PRO A 304 21.26 33.17 -5.40
CA PRO A 304 20.52 34.44 -5.32
C PRO A 304 19.22 34.32 -4.52
N GLN A 305 18.93 35.33 -3.71
CA GLN A 305 17.63 35.54 -3.06
C GLN A 305 16.64 36.22 -4.04
N PHE A 306 15.45 35.65 -4.18
CA PHE A 306 14.32 36.30 -4.85
C PHE A 306 13.54 37.15 -3.84
N GLN A 307 13.45 38.46 -4.10
CA GLN A 307 12.61 39.39 -3.36
C GLN A 307 11.14 39.22 -3.75
N ARG A 308 10.28 39.02 -2.74
CA ARG A 308 8.81 39.04 -2.88
C ARG A 308 8.33 40.47 -2.64
N THR A 309 7.86 41.14 -3.67
CA THR A 309 7.18 42.43 -3.58
C THR A 309 5.79 42.23 -2.94
N GLN A 310 5.54 42.94 -1.85
CA GLN A 310 4.22 43.04 -1.23
C GLN A 310 3.36 44.02 -2.03
N GLN A 311 2.18 43.60 -2.46
CA GLN A 311 1.09 44.49 -2.89
C GLN A 311 -0.08 44.31 -1.94
N GLN A 312 -0.47 45.41 -1.31
CA GLN A 312 -1.76 45.58 -0.62
C GLN A 312 -2.89 45.64 -1.64
N PRO A 313 -4.12 45.30 -1.22
CA PRO A 313 -5.21 46.21 -1.57
C PRO A 313 -6.15 46.48 -0.38
N GLY A 314 -6.49 47.75 -0.23
CA GLY A 314 -7.70 48.19 0.45
C GLY A 314 -8.42 49.21 -0.43
N SER A 315 -9.64 48.89 -0.87
CA SER A 315 -10.81 49.78 -0.88
C SER A 315 -12.04 49.09 -1.48
N ASP A 316 -13.13 49.16 -0.70
CA ASP A 316 -14.55 49.20 -1.05
C ASP A 316 -15.11 48.32 -2.18
N PHE A 317 -15.79 47.22 -1.79
CA PHE A 317 -17.03 46.81 -2.45
C PHE A 317 -18.08 46.38 -1.42
N GLN A 318 -19.24 47.03 -1.52
CA GLN A 318 -20.42 46.92 -0.68
C GLN A 318 -21.00 45.50 -0.66
N GLN A 319 -21.32 45.01 0.52
CA GLN A 319 -22.23 43.87 0.72
C GLN A 319 -23.64 44.26 0.27
N GLN A 320 -24.04 43.81 -0.92
CA GLN A 320 -25.47 43.72 -1.27
C GLN A 320 -26.02 42.37 -0.80
N LYS A 321 -26.87 42.42 0.22
CA LYS A 321 -27.80 41.36 0.59
C LYS A 321 -28.66 40.99 -0.64
N PRO A 322 -28.84 39.70 -0.97
CA PRO A 322 -29.91 39.29 -1.87
C PRO A 322 -31.27 39.59 -1.21
N PRO A 323 -32.28 40.07 -1.96
CA PRO A 323 -33.58 40.40 -1.39
C PRO A 323 -34.29 39.13 -0.88
N VAL A 324 -34.85 39.25 0.32
CA VAL A 324 -35.78 38.31 0.94
C VAL A 324 -36.98 38.14 0.01
N ARG A 325 -37.13 36.94 -0.58
CA ARG A 325 -38.38 36.53 -1.21
C ARG A 325 -39.24 35.83 -0.17
N GLU A 326 -40.48 36.31 -0.07
CA GLU A 326 -41.55 35.77 0.76
C GLU A 326 -41.73 34.26 0.56
N ALA A 327 -42.10 33.59 1.64
CA ALA A 327 -42.35 32.15 1.70
C ALA A 327 -43.55 31.75 0.83
N GLY A 328 -43.26 31.36 -0.41
CA GLY A 328 -44.16 30.58 -1.26
C GLY A 328 -43.73 29.10 -1.26
N LYS A 329 -44.68 28.21 -1.00
CA LYS A 329 -44.52 26.75 -0.90
C LYS A 329 -43.62 26.16 -1.99
N SER A 330 -42.64 25.35 -1.59
CA SER A 330 -41.87 24.47 -2.47
C SER A 330 -42.81 23.43 -3.11
N PRO A 331 -42.70 23.12 -4.42
CA PRO A 331 -43.45 22.01 -5.00
C PRO A 331 -42.88 20.69 -4.46
N GLU A 332 -43.66 20.00 -3.62
CA GLU A 332 -43.36 18.64 -3.17
C GLU A 332 -43.22 17.71 -4.38
N THR A 333 -42.11 16.99 -4.44
CA THR A 333 -41.89 15.95 -5.45
C THR A 333 -42.86 14.79 -5.15
N PRO A 334 -43.63 14.29 -6.14
CA PRO A 334 -44.55 13.18 -5.90
C PRO A 334 -43.83 11.95 -5.32
N PRO A 335 -44.42 11.23 -4.34
CA PRO A 335 -43.76 10.12 -3.61
C PRO A 335 -43.33 8.92 -4.46
N ASP A 336 -43.62 8.90 -5.77
CA ASP A 336 -43.35 7.79 -6.69
C ASP A 336 -42.19 8.04 -7.68
N TRP A 337 -41.39 9.10 -7.49
CA TRP A 337 -40.25 9.41 -8.37
C TRP A 337 -39.08 8.41 -8.25
N LEU A 338 -38.96 7.70 -7.12
CA LEU A 338 -37.83 6.81 -6.82
C LEU A 338 -38.13 5.31 -7.00
N LYS A 339 -39.28 4.93 -7.57
CA LYS A 339 -39.58 3.51 -7.85
C LYS A 339 -39.23 3.15 -9.30
N PRO A 340 -38.49 2.06 -9.55
CA PRO A 340 -38.20 1.62 -10.91
C PRO A 340 -39.50 1.24 -11.62
N LYS A 341 -39.77 1.89 -12.76
CA LYS A 341 -40.91 1.57 -13.63
C LYS A 341 -40.61 0.29 -14.40
N ILE A 342 -41.11 -0.84 -13.90
CA ILE A 342 -41.10 -2.12 -14.63
C ILE A 342 -42.23 -2.06 -15.66
N TYR A 343 -41.90 -1.77 -16.92
CA TYR A 343 -42.83 -1.99 -18.02
C TYR A 343 -42.85 -3.49 -18.35
N LYS A 344 -43.91 -4.17 -17.94
CA LYS A 344 -44.26 -5.47 -18.51
C LYS A 344 -44.89 -5.21 -19.87
N GLY A 345 -44.19 -5.57 -20.94
CA GLY A 345 -44.79 -5.58 -22.28
C GLY A 345 -45.90 -6.63 -22.32
N SER A 346 -47.13 -6.18 -22.56
CA SER A 346 -48.25 -7.04 -22.95
C SER A 346 -47.91 -7.71 -24.28
N THR A 347 -47.80 -9.03 -24.28
CA THR A 347 -47.84 -9.82 -25.51
C THR A 347 -49.29 -9.82 -25.99
N LEU A 348 -49.58 -9.06 -27.05
CA LEU A 348 -50.79 -9.21 -27.85
C LEU A 348 -50.40 -9.91 -29.14
N ILE A 349 -51.01 -11.08 -29.30
CA ILE A 349 -51.13 -11.97 -30.47
C ILE A 349 -49.93 -12.88 -30.73
#